data_AF-A0A344KZ83-F1
#
_entry.id   AF-A0A344KZ83-F1
#
_cell.length_a   1.000
_cell.length_b   1.000
_cell.length_c   1.000
_cell.angle_alpha   90.00
_cell.angle_beta   90.00
_cell.angle_gamma   90.00
#
_symmetry.space_group_name_H-M   'P 1'
#
loop_
_entity.id
_entity.type
_entity.pdbx_description
1 polymer ?
#
loop_
_entity_poly.entity_id
_entity_poly.type
_entity_poly.pdbx_seq_one_letter_code
_entity_poly.pdbx_strand_id
1 'polypeptide(L)'
;MTGMASTLVSLLRERDKAGLNALLAEDVRFHSPVADYAGRADVAHLFGLVSGVLREISPTREISDGPHVTTFFDSGALQGVLDQRYEEGLLAEATLMLRPLAPLQASIAEMAAALEAAPLPSTR
;
A
#
# COMPACT_ATOMS: atom_id res chain seq x y z
N MET A 1 3.72 22.95 11.32
CA MET A 1 4.63 21.82 11.07
C MET A 1 4.12 21.12 9.82
N THR A 2 4.79 21.30 8.69
CA THR A 2 4.48 20.59 7.45
C THR A 2 4.91 19.13 7.68
N GLY A 3 3.94 18.21 7.71
CA GLY A 3 4.21 16.78 7.89
C GLY A 3 5.13 16.26 6.78
N MET A 4 6.09 15.40 7.15
CA MET A 4 6.94 14.72 6.18
C MET A 4 6.11 13.70 5.41
N ALA A 5 5.83 13.99 4.14
CA ALA A 5 5.02 13.13 3.28
C ALA A 5 5.45 11.66 3.35
N SER A 6 4.49 10.75 3.50
CA SER A 6 4.70 9.32 3.51
C SER A 6 5.53 8.87 2.31
N THR A 7 6.66 8.22 2.61
CA THR A 7 7.54 7.62 1.61
C THR A 7 6.80 6.54 0.83
N LEU A 8 6.05 5.67 1.50
CA LEU A 8 5.28 4.61 0.84
C LEU A 8 4.26 5.17 -0.16
N VAL A 9 3.46 6.15 0.23
CA VAL A 9 2.46 6.76 -0.67
C VAL A 9 3.14 7.43 -1.87
N SER A 10 4.29 8.07 -1.67
CA SER A 10 5.06 8.69 -2.76
C SER A 10 5.56 7.63 -3.76
N LEU A 11 6.14 6.55 -3.26
CA LEU A 11 6.62 5.44 -4.09
C LEU A 11 5.49 4.73 -4.85
N LEU A 12 4.31 4.57 -4.21
CA LEU A 12 3.12 4.00 -4.85
C LEU A 12 2.63 4.87 -6.02
N ARG A 13 2.65 6.19 -5.85
CA ARG A 13 2.27 7.17 -6.89
C ARG A 13 3.23 7.15 -8.08
N GLU A 14 4.52 7.09 -7.79
CA GLU A 14 5.60 7.07 -8.79
C GLU A 14 5.76 5.69 -9.45
N ARG A 15 5.11 4.66 -8.89
CA ARG A 15 5.24 3.26 -9.29
C ARG A 15 6.70 2.77 -9.22
N ASP A 16 7.45 3.30 -8.26
CA ASP A 16 8.87 2.98 -8.08
C ASP A 16 9.03 1.62 -7.40
N LYS A 17 9.13 0.57 -8.21
CA LYS A 17 9.33 -0.80 -7.72
C LYS A 17 10.62 -0.98 -6.92
N ALA A 18 11.69 -0.28 -7.31
CA ALA A 18 12.98 -0.42 -6.65
C ALA A 18 12.95 0.23 -5.26
N GLY A 19 12.41 1.45 -5.18
CA GLY A 19 12.19 2.14 -3.92
C GLY A 19 11.20 1.41 -3.01
N LEU A 20 10.11 0.86 -3.56
CA LEU A 20 9.18 0.03 -2.79
C LEU A 20 9.90 -1.16 -2.16
N ASN A 21 10.67 -1.94 -2.92
CA ASN A 21 11.39 -3.09 -2.39
C ASN A 21 12.45 -2.70 -1.33
N ALA A 22 13.12 -1.55 -1.53
CA ALA A 22 14.12 -1.05 -0.58
C ALA A 22 13.52 -0.54 0.74
N LEU A 23 12.25 -0.11 0.73
CA LEU A 23 11.57 0.39 1.92
C LEU A 23 11.16 -0.72 2.90
N LEU A 24 11.01 -1.96 2.46
CA LEU A 24 10.38 -3.02 3.25
C LEU A 24 11.33 -3.73 4.20
N ALA A 25 10.89 -3.96 5.44
CA ALA A 25 11.49 -4.94 6.33
C ALA A 25 11.43 -6.36 5.72
N GLU A 26 12.26 -7.28 6.19
CA GLU A 26 12.30 -8.65 5.66
C GLU A 26 10.99 -9.41 5.94
N ASP A 27 10.44 -9.22 7.14
CA ASP A 27 9.23 -9.84 7.68
C ASP A 27 8.00 -8.92 7.62
N VAL A 28 8.03 -7.93 6.73
CA VAL A 28 6.95 -6.94 6.57
C VAL A 28 5.57 -7.59 6.46
N ARG A 29 4.57 -6.96 7.09
CA ARG A 29 3.15 -7.36 7.01
C ARG A 29 2.33 -6.33 6.27
N PHE A 30 1.46 -6.79 5.38
CA PHE A 30 0.50 -5.94 4.69
C PHE A 30 -0.92 -6.47 4.88
N HIS A 31 -1.76 -5.64 5.48
CA HIS A 31 -3.17 -5.89 5.69
C HIS A 31 -3.96 -5.14 4.62
N SER A 32 -4.42 -5.87 3.60
CA SER A 32 -5.26 -5.30 2.56
C SER A 32 -6.74 -5.30 3.00
N PRO A 33 -7.65 -4.64 2.25
CA PRO A 33 -9.09 -4.75 2.52
C PRO A 33 -9.67 -6.18 2.41
N VAL A 34 -8.90 -7.17 1.93
CA VAL A 34 -9.38 -8.53 1.63
C VAL A 34 -8.64 -9.60 2.41
N ALA A 35 -7.32 -9.48 2.52
CA ALA A 35 -6.45 -10.50 3.08
C ALA A 35 -5.14 -9.92 3.62
N ASP A 36 -4.45 -10.74 4.41
CA ASP A 36 -3.15 -10.44 4.98
C ASP A 36 -2.03 -11.09 4.18
N TYR A 37 -0.92 -10.38 4.04
CA TYR A 37 0.28 -10.83 3.33
C TYR A 37 1.51 -10.58 4.17
N ALA A 38 2.53 -11.43 4.02
CA ALA A 38 3.75 -11.35 4.80
C ALA A 38 4.99 -11.62 3.93
N GLY A 39 6.09 -10.97 4.32
CA GLY A 39 7.39 -11.15 3.69
C GLY A 39 7.64 -10.18 2.55
N ARG A 40 8.88 -9.69 2.46
CA ARG A 40 9.30 -8.65 1.51
C ARG A 40 8.91 -8.94 0.06
N ALA A 41 9.15 -10.15 -0.42
CA ALA A 41 8.94 -10.49 -1.84
C ALA A 41 7.46 -10.36 -2.25
N ASP A 42 6.55 -10.91 -1.45
CA ASP A 42 5.12 -10.86 -1.74
C ASP A 42 4.56 -9.46 -1.57
N VAL A 43 4.95 -8.74 -0.51
CA VAL A 43 4.48 -7.38 -0.24
C VAL A 43 5.00 -6.39 -1.31
N ALA A 44 6.26 -6.50 -1.74
CA ALA A 44 6.79 -5.68 -2.84
C ALA A 44 6.03 -5.92 -4.15
N HIS A 45 5.77 -7.19 -4.47
CA HIS A 45 5.00 -7.57 -5.64
C HIS A 45 3.57 -6.99 -5.59
N LEU A 46 2.90 -7.13 -4.45
CA LEU A 46 1.56 -6.59 -4.21
C LEU A 46 1.49 -5.08 -4.32
N PHE A 47 2.42 -4.34 -3.72
CA PHE A 47 2.46 -2.88 -3.86
C PHE A 47 2.64 -2.44 -5.32
N GLY A 48 3.43 -3.18 -6.10
CA GLY A 48 3.51 -2.99 -7.54
C GLY A 48 2.17 -3.14 -8.26
N LEU A 49 1.34 -4.12 -7.87
CA LEU A 49 -0.01 -4.30 -8.42
C LEU A 49 -0.98 -3.23 -7.91
N VAL A 50 -0.94 -2.89 -6.62
CA VAL A 50 -1.76 -1.84 -6.00
C VAL A 50 -1.55 -0.49 -6.68
N SER A 51 -0.31 -0.14 -7.03
CA SER A 51 0.02 1.07 -7.83
C SER A 51 -0.65 1.12 -9.21
N GLY A 52 -1.09 -0.01 -9.75
CA GLY A 52 -1.87 -0.12 -10.98
C GLY A 52 -3.37 0.13 -10.76
N VAL A 53 -3.90 -0.42 -9.67
CA VAL A 53 -5.33 -0.37 -9.30
C VAL A 53 -5.70 0.98 -8.68
N LEU A 54 -4.92 1.47 -7.71
CA LEU A 54 -5.09 2.78 -7.11
C LEU A 54 -4.46 3.84 -8.01
N ARG A 55 -5.32 4.50 -8.79
CA ARG A 55 -4.92 5.55 -9.74
C ARG A 55 -5.08 6.92 -9.08
N GLU A 56 -4.19 7.86 -9.42
CA GLU A 56 -4.30 9.27 -9.00
C GLU A 56 -4.32 9.48 -7.47
N ILE A 57 -3.54 8.67 -6.73
CA ILE A 57 -3.44 8.80 -5.27
C ILE A 57 -3.03 10.22 -4.90
N SER A 58 -3.87 10.88 -4.11
CA SER A 58 -3.74 12.28 -3.70
C SER A 58 -3.85 12.34 -2.17
N PRO A 59 -2.72 12.49 -1.44
CA PRO A 59 -2.74 12.62 0.01
C PRO A 59 -3.53 13.86 0.44
N THR A 60 -4.43 13.70 1.40
CA THR A 60 -5.29 14.78 1.91
C THR A 60 -4.96 15.17 3.34
N ARG A 61 -4.46 14.22 4.14
CA ARG A 61 -4.05 14.45 5.52
C ARG A 61 -3.03 13.40 5.92
N GLU A 62 -2.11 13.80 6.78
CA GLU A 62 -1.13 12.90 7.37
C GLU A 62 -1.01 13.15 8.86
N ILE A 63 -0.79 12.07 9.60
CA ILE A 63 -0.58 12.07 11.04
C ILE A 63 0.65 11.20 11.29
N SER A 64 1.60 11.71 12.06
CA SER A 64 2.81 10.98 12.43
C SER A 64 2.94 10.96 13.95
N ASP A 65 3.23 9.79 14.50
CA ASP A 65 3.49 9.57 15.93
C ASP A 65 4.59 8.51 16.11
N GLY A 66 5.81 8.96 16.41
CA GLY A 66 6.99 8.09 16.49
C GLY A 66 7.17 7.23 15.22
N PRO A 67 7.15 5.89 15.33
CA PRO A 67 7.28 5.00 14.17
C PRO A 67 6.01 4.88 13.32
N HIS A 68 4.89 5.49 13.73
CA HIS A 68 3.61 5.38 13.04
C HIS A 68 3.35 6.55 12.10
N VAL A 69 2.85 6.24 10.90
CA VAL A 69 2.39 7.24 9.93
C VAL A 69 1.04 6.81 9.36
N THR A 70 0.01 7.60 9.59
CA THR A 70 -1.32 7.40 9.01
C THR A 70 -1.55 8.44 7.93
N THR A 71 -1.72 7.99 6.67
CA THR A 71 -1.98 8.86 5.53
C THR A 71 -3.40 8.65 5.01
N PHE A 72 -4.20 9.72 5.00
CA PHE A 72 -5.49 9.77 4.32
C PHE A 72 -5.27 10.24 2.90
N PHE A 73 -5.98 9.65 1.94
CA PHE A 73 -5.85 10.00 0.54
C PHE A 73 -7.16 9.80 -0.23
N ASP A 74 -7.28 10.52 -1.35
CA ASP A 74 -8.27 10.25 -2.39
C ASP A 74 -7.59 9.51 -3.56
N SER A 75 -8.34 8.68 -4.28
CA SER A 75 -7.89 7.94 -5.46
C SER A 75 -9.08 7.70 -6.40
N GLY A 76 -9.35 8.64 -7.29
CA GLY A 76 -10.53 8.63 -8.16
C GLY A 76 -11.83 8.54 -7.36
N ALA A 77 -12.58 7.45 -7.54
CA ALA A 77 -13.84 7.19 -6.83
C ALA A 77 -13.65 6.62 -5.41
N LEU A 78 -12.40 6.36 -5.00
CA LEU A 78 -12.05 5.83 -3.69
C LEU A 78 -11.50 6.90 -2.77
N GLN A 79 -11.70 6.68 -1.49
CA GLN A 79 -11.01 7.35 -0.41
C GLN A 79 -10.37 6.27 0.47
N GLY A 80 -9.16 6.54 0.95
CA GLY A 80 -8.37 5.57 1.65
C GLY A 80 -7.64 6.10 2.86
N VAL A 81 -7.25 5.17 3.72
CA VAL A 81 -6.34 5.38 4.83
C VAL A 81 -5.27 4.31 4.73
N LEU A 82 -4.01 4.74 4.77
CA LEU A 82 -2.84 3.87 4.87
C LEU A 82 -2.16 4.11 6.20
N ASP A 83 -2.37 3.19 7.13
CA ASP A 83 -1.70 3.18 8.42
C ASP A 83 -0.40 2.39 8.29
N GLN A 84 0.72 2.98 8.72
CA GLN A 84 2.06 2.47 8.49
C GLN A 84 2.83 2.45 9.79
N ARG A 85 3.64 1.42 10.00
CA ARG A 85 4.57 1.32 11.12
C ARG A 85 5.96 1.00 10.60
N TYR A 86 6.93 1.80 11.02
CA TYR A 86 8.32 1.70 10.62
C TYR A 86 9.20 1.25 11.78
N GLU A 87 10.17 0.39 11.50
CA GLU A 87 11.21 -0.04 12.43
C GLU A 87 12.56 0.17 11.77
N GLU A 88 13.47 0.87 12.45
CA GLU A 88 14.82 1.18 11.92
C GLU A 88 14.81 1.86 10.53
N GLY A 89 13.73 2.59 10.22
CA GLY A 89 13.53 3.27 8.94
C GLY A 89 12.96 2.39 7.82
N LEU A 90 12.70 1.10 8.08
CA LEU A 90 12.04 0.17 7.17
C LEU A 90 10.57 -0.01 7.53
N LEU A 91 9.72 -0.23 6.54
CA LEU A 91 8.30 -0.52 6.74
C LEU A 91 8.15 -1.94 7.29
N ALA A 92 7.71 -2.05 8.53
CA ALA A 92 7.43 -3.32 9.20
C ALA A 92 5.96 -3.75 9.00
N GLU A 93 5.05 -2.79 8.93
CA GLU A 93 3.62 -3.09 8.79
C GLU A 93 2.88 -1.97 8.04
N ALA A 94 1.91 -2.35 7.22
CA ALA A 94 0.97 -1.43 6.61
C ALA A 94 -0.44 -1.99 6.57
N THR A 95 -1.43 -1.16 6.88
CA THR A 95 -2.86 -1.49 6.77
C THR A 95 -3.53 -0.52 5.81
N LEU A 96 -4.15 -1.06 4.75
CA LEU A 96 -4.89 -0.30 3.77
C LEU A 96 -6.39 -0.47 4.00
N MET A 97 -7.07 0.64 4.26
CA MET A 97 -8.53 0.72 4.36
C MET A 97 -9.06 1.60 3.23
N LEU A 98 -10.15 1.18 2.60
CA LEU A 98 -10.74 1.86 1.44
C LEU A 98 -12.26 1.98 1.57
N ARG A 99 -12.82 3.03 0.98
CA ARG A 99 -14.25 3.29 0.86
C ARG A 99 -14.56 4.10 -0.40
N PRO A 100 -15.83 4.19 -0.86
CA PRO A 100 -16.99 3.41 -0.44
C PRO A 100 -17.00 1.97 -0.99
N LEU A 101 -17.94 1.13 -0.52
CA LEU A 101 -17.95 -0.31 -0.79
C LEU A 101 -18.04 -0.65 -2.29
N ALA A 102 -18.93 0.01 -3.04
CA ALA A 102 -19.14 -0.32 -4.45
C ALA A 102 -17.87 -0.17 -5.32
N PRO A 103 -17.16 0.98 -5.33
CA PRO A 103 -15.89 1.09 -6.03
C PRO A 103 -14.80 0.18 -5.44
N LEU A 104 -14.80 -0.05 -4.12
CA LEU A 104 -13.87 -1.01 -3.51
C LEU A 104 -14.06 -2.43 -4.06
N GLN A 105 -15.29 -2.90 -4.19
CA GLN A 105 -15.58 -4.22 -4.79
C GLN A 105 -15.08 -4.32 -6.23
N ALA A 106 -15.20 -3.24 -7.02
CA ALA A 106 -14.66 -3.19 -8.37
C ALA A 106 -13.11 -3.29 -8.37
N SER A 107 -12.44 -2.56 -7.48
CA SER A 107 -10.98 -2.63 -7.33
C SER A 107 -10.50 -3.99 -6.81
N ILE A 108 -11.27 -4.67 -5.97
CA ILE A 108 -10.99 -6.04 -5.53
C ILE A 108 -11.01 -7.00 -6.73
N ALA A 109 -11.99 -6.86 -7.63
CA ALA A 109 -12.04 -7.68 -8.84
C ALA A 109 -10.85 -7.41 -9.79
N GLU A 110 -10.45 -6.13 -9.94
CA GLU A 110 -9.26 -5.77 -10.72
C GLU A 110 -7.99 -6.37 -10.10
N MET A 111 -7.85 -6.31 -8.77
CA MET A 111 -6.73 -6.88 -8.04
C MET A 111 -6.68 -8.41 -8.16
N ALA A 112 -7.83 -9.08 -8.09
CA ALA A 112 -7.93 -10.52 -8.27
C ALA A 112 -7.46 -10.95 -9.67
N ALA A 113 -7.91 -10.26 -10.72
CA ALA A 113 -7.45 -10.50 -12.08
C ALA A 113 -5.94 -10.23 -12.26
N ALA A 114 -5.42 -9.19 -11.61
CA ALA A 114 -3.99 -8.88 -11.64
C ALA A 114 -3.15 -9.97 -10.95
N LEU A 115 -3.63 -10.53 -9.83
CA LEU A 115 -2.97 -11.63 -9.13
C LEU A 115 -3.07 -12.95 -9.89
N GLU A 116 -4.17 -13.22 -10.59
CA GLU A 116 -4.27 -14.40 -11.46
C GLU A 116 -3.24 -14.33 -12.61
N ALA A 117 -3.12 -13.16 -13.25
CA ALA A 117 -2.15 -12.94 -14.32
C ALA A 117 -0.69 -12.92 -13.82
N ALA A 118 -0.47 -12.45 -12.60
CA ALA A 118 0.84 -12.35 -11.97
C ALA A 118 0.78 -12.85 -10.51
N PRO A 119 0.84 -14.18 -10.30
CA PRO A 119 0.74 -14.79 -8.97
C PRO A 119 1.84 -14.31 -8.04
N LEU A 120 1.56 -14.40 -6.73
CA LEU A 120 2.52 -14.09 -5.68
C LEU A 120 3.80 -14.92 -5.88
N PRO A 121 4.98 -14.33 -5.64
CA PRO A 121 6.24 -15.06 -5.65
C PRO A 121 6.22 -16.35 -4.80
N SER A 122 5.57 -16.33 -3.63
CA SER A 122 5.48 -17.50 -2.74
C SER A 122 4.58 -18.64 -3.26
N THR A 123 3.70 -18.37 -4.23
CA THR A 123 2.73 -19.36 -4.75
C THR A 123 3.15 -19.97 -6.09
N ARG A 124 4.37 -19.68 -6.56
CA ARG A 124 4.93 -20.21 -7.80
C ARG A 124 5.65 -21.53 -7.59
#